data_AF-A0A7M2X811-F1
#
_entry.id   AF-A0A7M2X811-F1
#
_cell.length_a   1.000
_cell.length_b   1.000
_cell.length_c   1.000
_cell.angle_alpha   90.00
_cell.angle_beta   90.00
_cell.angle_gamma   90.00
#
_symmetry.space_group_name_H-M   'P 1'
#
loop_
_entity.id
_entity.type
_entity.pdbx_description
1 polymer ?
#
loop_
_entity_poly.entity_id
_entity_poly.type
_entity_poly.pdbx_seq_one_letter_code
_entity_poly.pdbx_strand_id
1 'polypeptide(L)'
;MQAQAQAQAQAAPQLTAQSREDLRCSAAFAIVALEQSGGDALEGWPPLAVRGKTFFADSGERAMKEGALTREQVRDLIAEQVQALQTAPDPDKALSALAGPCLARLDATVPPLIAPTLKQCAAILGLAYNEVHTREGMSTSAQDLKTLESVLSSREREAIIAAGGSGDDADRTLAQAREAMAAEAADGKGGVDKYDIARCYLFAKPQEKSHY
;
A
#
# COMPACT_ATOMS: atom_id res chain seq x y z
N MET A 1 -61.29 -24.65 0.51
CA MET A 1 -60.00 -25.39 0.52
C MET A 1 -59.43 -25.27 -0.89
N GLN A 2 -58.26 -24.69 -1.19
CA GLN A 2 -57.02 -24.56 -0.44
C GLN A 2 -56.36 -23.21 -0.80
N ALA A 3 -55.89 -22.49 0.22
CA ALA A 3 -54.96 -21.37 0.04
C ALA A 3 -53.53 -21.95 0.06
N GLN A 4 -52.81 -21.81 -1.04
CA GLN A 4 -51.38 -22.11 -1.07
C GLN A 4 -50.64 -20.93 -0.45
N ALA A 5 -50.27 -21.07 0.82
CA ALA A 5 -49.26 -20.23 1.44
C ALA A 5 -47.91 -20.59 0.80
N GLN A 6 -47.49 -19.76 -0.15
CA GLN A 6 -46.10 -19.75 -0.59
C GLN A 6 -45.27 -19.31 0.61
N ALA A 7 -44.59 -20.27 1.23
CA ALA A 7 -43.50 -20.00 2.16
C ALA A 7 -42.50 -19.12 1.42
N GLN A 8 -42.47 -17.85 1.80
CA GLN A 8 -41.38 -16.94 1.45
C GLN A 8 -40.12 -17.56 2.06
N ALA A 9 -39.37 -18.30 1.25
CA ALA A 9 -37.97 -18.54 1.52
C ALA A 9 -37.35 -17.16 1.67
N GLN A 10 -37.05 -16.78 2.92
CA GLN A 10 -36.23 -15.63 3.22
C GLN A 10 -34.88 -15.89 2.56
N ALA A 11 -34.72 -15.39 1.32
CA ALA A 11 -33.44 -15.38 0.65
C ALA A 11 -32.48 -14.64 1.58
N ALA A 12 -31.44 -15.34 2.03
CA ALA A 12 -30.30 -14.72 2.69
C ALA A 12 -29.89 -13.48 1.88
N PRO A 13 -29.46 -12.37 2.50
CA PRO A 13 -29.07 -11.18 1.77
C PRO A 13 -27.90 -11.56 0.85
N GLN A 14 -28.19 -11.78 -0.42
CA GLN A 14 -27.17 -12.13 -1.39
C GLN A 14 -26.44 -10.84 -1.72
N LEU A 15 -25.12 -10.85 -1.50
CA LEU A 15 -24.25 -9.77 -1.96
C LEU A 15 -24.61 -9.39 -3.41
N THR A 16 -24.53 -8.12 -3.75
CA THR A 16 -24.66 -7.62 -5.10
C THR A 16 -23.52 -8.16 -5.96
N ALA A 17 -23.70 -8.10 -7.29
CA ALA A 17 -22.62 -8.42 -8.22
C ALA A 17 -21.37 -7.58 -7.94
N GLN A 18 -21.58 -6.28 -7.66
CA GLN A 18 -20.53 -5.34 -7.29
C GLN A 18 -19.71 -5.80 -6.08
N SER A 19 -20.38 -6.16 -4.97
CA SER A 19 -19.66 -6.60 -3.75
C SER A 19 -18.95 -7.93 -3.94
N ARG A 20 -19.50 -8.86 -4.74
CA ARG A 20 -18.78 -10.08 -5.11
C ARG A 20 -17.52 -9.80 -5.92
N GLU A 21 -17.61 -8.88 -6.89
CA GLU A 21 -16.45 -8.47 -7.69
C GLU A 21 -15.39 -7.75 -6.85
N ASP A 22 -15.80 -6.90 -5.91
CA ASP A 22 -14.88 -6.26 -4.96
C ASP A 22 -14.17 -7.31 -4.09
N LEU A 23 -14.87 -8.31 -3.54
CA LEU A 23 -14.23 -9.39 -2.78
C LEU A 23 -13.26 -10.22 -3.64
N ARG A 24 -13.57 -10.44 -4.92
CA ARG A 24 -12.66 -11.10 -5.87
C ARG A 24 -11.41 -10.25 -6.13
N CYS A 25 -11.55 -8.94 -6.28
CA CYS A 25 -10.41 -8.04 -6.41
C CYS A 25 -9.57 -7.99 -5.13
N SER A 26 -10.19 -8.00 -3.95
CA SER A 26 -9.50 -8.11 -2.66
C SER A 26 -8.67 -9.39 -2.54
N ALA A 27 -9.19 -10.53 -3.02
CA ALA A 27 -8.44 -11.77 -3.11
C ALA A 27 -7.23 -11.66 -4.06
N ALA A 28 -7.42 -11.11 -5.27
CA ALA A 28 -6.33 -10.91 -6.22
C ALA A 28 -5.25 -9.98 -5.65
N PHE A 29 -5.63 -8.86 -5.03
CA PHE A 29 -4.68 -7.94 -4.40
C PHE A 29 -3.89 -8.61 -3.27
N ALA A 30 -4.53 -9.46 -2.46
CA ALA A 30 -3.85 -10.17 -1.39
C ALA A 30 -2.81 -11.17 -1.91
N ILE A 31 -3.13 -11.90 -2.98
CA ILE A 31 -2.19 -12.82 -3.64
C ILE A 31 -0.99 -12.05 -4.18
N VAL A 32 -1.24 -11.02 -4.99
CA VAL A 32 -0.17 -10.23 -5.62
C VAL A 32 0.69 -9.51 -4.57
N ALA A 33 0.09 -8.98 -3.50
CA ALA A 33 0.85 -8.35 -2.42
C ALA A 33 1.76 -9.36 -1.69
N LEU A 34 1.34 -10.62 -1.55
CA LEU A 34 2.17 -11.67 -0.98
C LEU A 34 3.35 -12.01 -1.90
N GLU A 35 3.12 -12.15 -3.20
CA GLU A 35 4.18 -12.38 -4.20
C GLU A 35 5.20 -11.22 -4.22
N GLN A 36 4.71 -9.97 -4.21
CA GLN A 36 5.56 -8.77 -4.09
C GLN A 36 6.42 -8.78 -2.83
N SER A 37 5.90 -9.30 -1.72
CA SER A 37 6.68 -9.42 -0.48
C SER A 37 7.79 -10.48 -0.57
N GLY A 38 7.64 -11.47 -1.46
CA GLY A 38 8.66 -12.46 -1.80
C GLY A 38 9.70 -11.97 -2.82
N GLY A 39 9.49 -10.78 -3.41
CA GLY A 39 10.34 -10.22 -4.45
C GLY A 39 9.84 -10.46 -5.87
N ASP A 40 8.69 -11.12 -6.05
CA ASP A 40 8.09 -11.38 -7.35
C ASP A 40 7.19 -10.21 -7.78
N ALA A 41 7.36 -9.76 -9.01
CA ALA A 41 6.53 -8.71 -9.59
C ALA A 41 5.76 -9.27 -10.79
N LEU A 42 4.45 -9.43 -10.64
CA LEU A 42 3.56 -9.67 -11.78
C LEU A 42 3.37 -8.37 -12.56
N GLU A 43 3.53 -8.47 -13.89
CA GLU A 43 3.32 -7.35 -14.80
C GLU A 43 1.89 -6.79 -14.67
N GLY A 44 1.77 -5.47 -14.75
CA GLY A 44 0.47 -4.78 -14.69
C GLY A 44 -0.05 -4.48 -13.29
N TRP A 45 0.62 -4.94 -12.22
CA TRP A 45 0.24 -4.63 -10.84
C TRP A 45 1.19 -3.61 -10.18
N PRO A 46 0.67 -2.52 -9.59
CA PRO A 46 1.47 -1.62 -8.75
C PRO A 46 1.78 -2.27 -7.39
N PRO A 47 2.63 -1.67 -6.55
CA PRO A 47 2.76 -2.10 -5.15
C PRO A 47 1.41 -2.07 -4.41
N LEU A 48 1.01 -3.20 -3.83
CA LEU A 48 -0.33 -3.38 -3.24
C LEU A 48 -0.35 -3.50 -1.71
N ALA A 49 0.81 -3.54 -1.06
CA ALA A 49 0.91 -3.74 0.39
C ALA A 49 0.05 -2.76 1.21
N VAL A 50 -0.06 -1.51 0.77
CA VAL A 50 -0.88 -0.49 1.44
C VAL A 50 -2.26 -0.38 0.80
N ARG A 51 -2.35 0.06 -0.46
CA ARG A 51 -3.64 0.35 -1.11
C ARG A 51 -4.53 -0.89 -1.22
N GLY A 52 -3.96 -2.05 -1.54
CA GLY A 52 -4.69 -3.32 -1.61
C GLY A 52 -5.25 -3.74 -0.25
N LYS A 53 -4.50 -3.52 0.84
CA LYS A 53 -4.96 -3.76 2.21
C LYS A 53 -6.12 -2.84 2.61
N THR A 54 -6.06 -1.55 2.24
CA THR A 54 -7.17 -0.61 2.47
C THR A 54 -8.42 -1.05 1.72
N PHE A 55 -8.28 -1.37 0.42
CA PHE A 55 -9.40 -1.86 -0.37
C PHE A 55 -10.01 -3.14 0.19
N PHE A 56 -9.17 -4.07 0.66
CA PHE A 56 -9.60 -5.30 1.33
C PHE A 56 -10.47 -4.98 2.56
N ALA A 57 -10.01 -4.06 3.43
CA ALA A 57 -10.76 -3.69 4.63
C ALA A 57 -12.11 -3.05 4.27
N ASP A 58 -12.11 -2.07 3.36
CA ASP A 58 -13.31 -1.32 2.99
C ASP A 58 -14.34 -2.21 2.27
N SER A 59 -13.89 -3.06 1.34
CA SER A 59 -14.77 -4.01 0.64
C SER A 59 -15.34 -5.07 1.57
N GLY A 60 -14.55 -5.56 2.52
CA GLY A 60 -15.02 -6.49 3.54
C GLY A 60 -16.08 -5.86 4.45
N GLU A 61 -15.90 -4.62 4.87
CA GLU A 61 -16.88 -3.89 5.66
C GLU A 61 -18.18 -3.65 4.89
N ARG A 62 -18.09 -3.25 3.62
CA ARG A 62 -19.27 -3.13 2.74
C ARG A 62 -20.02 -4.45 2.61
N ALA A 63 -19.31 -5.54 2.37
CA ALA A 63 -19.91 -6.87 2.25
C ALA A 63 -20.59 -7.33 3.54
N MET A 64 -19.99 -7.08 4.72
CA MET A 64 -20.62 -7.36 6.01
C MET A 64 -21.92 -6.58 6.18
N LYS A 65 -21.91 -5.27 5.90
CA LYS A 65 -23.08 -4.39 6.03
C LYS A 65 -24.21 -4.78 5.07
N GLU A 66 -23.88 -5.02 3.82
CA GLU A 66 -24.84 -5.34 2.76
C GLU A 66 -25.45 -6.73 2.93
N GLY A 67 -24.60 -7.73 3.20
CA GLY A 67 -25.00 -9.12 3.31
C GLY A 67 -25.50 -9.54 4.70
N ALA A 68 -25.45 -8.64 5.69
CA ALA A 68 -25.55 -8.97 7.11
C ALA A 68 -24.62 -10.14 7.51
N LEU A 69 -23.43 -10.18 6.90
CA LEU A 69 -22.45 -11.25 7.07
C LEU A 69 -21.54 -10.97 8.27
N THR A 70 -21.07 -12.03 8.92
CA THR A 70 -19.98 -11.93 9.90
C THR A 70 -18.64 -11.77 9.18
N ARG A 71 -17.63 -11.34 9.95
CA ARG A 71 -16.26 -11.25 9.45
C ARG A 71 -15.73 -12.59 8.96
N GLU A 72 -16.08 -13.68 9.65
CA GLU A 72 -15.68 -15.05 9.28
C GLU A 72 -16.32 -15.46 7.96
N GLN A 73 -17.61 -15.14 7.77
CA GLN A 73 -18.29 -15.43 6.51
C GLN A 73 -17.67 -14.66 5.34
N VAL A 74 -17.33 -13.37 5.53
CA VAL A 74 -16.62 -12.60 4.50
C VAL A 74 -15.21 -13.15 4.24
N ARG A 75 -14.48 -13.54 5.28
CA ARG A 75 -13.18 -14.21 5.14
C ARG A 75 -13.29 -15.47 4.30
N ASP A 76 -14.30 -16.31 4.57
CA ASP A 76 -14.49 -17.57 3.86
C ASP A 76 -14.83 -17.33 2.37
N LEU A 77 -15.67 -16.34 2.07
CA LEU A 77 -15.94 -15.91 0.69
C LEU A 77 -14.69 -15.44 -0.05
N ILE A 78 -13.81 -14.69 0.62
CA ILE A 78 -12.54 -14.25 0.04
C ILE A 78 -11.60 -15.45 -0.16
N ALA A 79 -11.52 -16.37 0.82
CA ALA A 79 -10.68 -17.56 0.74
C ALA A 79 -11.09 -18.46 -0.44
N GLU A 80 -12.39 -18.58 -0.71
CA GLU A 80 -12.90 -19.26 -1.92
C GLU A 80 -12.39 -18.59 -3.22
N GLN A 81 -12.36 -17.25 -3.28
CA GLN A 81 -11.81 -16.54 -4.43
C GLN A 81 -10.30 -16.75 -4.57
N VAL A 82 -9.56 -16.73 -3.45
CA VAL A 82 -8.12 -17.01 -3.44
C VAL A 82 -7.85 -18.41 -3.98
N GLN A 83 -8.55 -19.42 -3.45
CA GLN A 83 -8.43 -20.80 -3.90
C GLN A 83 -8.73 -20.92 -5.39
N ALA A 84 -9.83 -20.32 -5.87
CA ALA A 84 -10.21 -20.37 -7.27
C ALA A 84 -9.17 -19.74 -8.21
N LEU A 85 -8.50 -18.67 -7.78
CA LEU A 85 -7.43 -18.02 -8.55
C LEU A 85 -6.16 -18.88 -8.57
N GLN A 86 -5.76 -19.42 -7.42
CA GLN A 86 -4.53 -20.22 -7.29
C GLN A 86 -4.64 -21.59 -7.97
N THR A 87 -5.83 -22.19 -8.05
CA THR A 87 -6.04 -23.47 -8.75
C THR A 87 -6.56 -23.32 -10.18
N ALA A 88 -6.56 -22.11 -10.73
CA ALA A 88 -6.85 -21.91 -12.15
C ALA A 88 -5.82 -22.70 -12.99
N PRO A 89 -6.18 -23.14 -14.22
CA PRO A 89 -5.23 -23.81 -15.11
C PRO A 89 -3.95 -23.00 -15.40
N ASP A 90 -4.06 -21.68 -15.31
CA ASP A 90 -2.97 -20.72 -15.47
C ASP A 90 -3.19 -19.56 -14.47
N PRO A 91 -2.65 -19.66 -13.24
CA PRO A 91 -2.86 -18.67 -12.18
C PRO A 91 -2.36 -17.27 -12.55
N ASP A 92 -1.18 -17.16 -13.15
CA ASP A 92 -0.58 -15.89 -13.55
C ASP A 92 -1.44 -15.17 -14.60
N LYS A 93 -1.96 -15.91 -15.58
CA LYS A 93 -2.89 -15.36 -16.57
C LYS A 93 -4.24 -15.00 -15.95
N ALA A 94 -4.74 -15.79 -15.00
CA ALA A 94 -5.97 -15.49 -14.28
C ALA A 94 -5.85 -14.19 -13.47
N LEU A 95 -4.71 -13.97 -12.80
CA LEU A 95 -4.39 -12.72 -12.10
C LEU A 95 -4.20 -11.58 -13.10
N SER A 96 -3.41 -11.76 -14.15
CA SER A 96 -3.15 -10.72 -15.16
C SER A 96 -4.44 -10.21 -15.81
N ALA A 97 -5.42 -11.09 -16.05
CA ALA A 97 -6.74 -10.70 -16.55
C ALA A 97 -7.54 -9.83 -15.59
N LEU A 98 -7.25 -9.88 -14.28
CA LEU A 98 -7.89 -9.06 -13.26
C LEU A 98 -7.21 -7.71 -13.02
N ALA A 99 -5.97 -7.51 -13.46
CA ALA A 99 -5.20 -6.29 -13.18
C ALA A 99 -5.96 -5.03 -13.58
N GLY A 100 -6.36 -4.89 -14.84
CA GLY A 100 -7.12 -3.74 -15.34
C GLY A 100 -8.41 -3.45 -14.57
N PRO A 101 -9.39 -4.37 -14.54
CA PRO A 101 -10.68 -4.12 -13.88
C PRO A 101 -10.55 -3.94 -12.36
N CYS A 102 -9.65 -4.66 -11.69
CA CYS A 102 -9.48 -4.49 -10.24
C CYS A 102 -8.77 -3.18 -9.91
N LEU A 103 -7.75 -2.76 -10.67
CA LEU A 103 -7.09 -1.48 -10.44
C LEU A 103 -8.03 -0.30 -10.67
N ALA A 104 -8.93 -0.37 -11.67
CA ALA A 104 -9.95 0.65 -11.85
C ALA A 104 -10.87 0.79 -10.61
N ARG A 105 -11.22 -0.33 -9.97
CA ARG A 105 -12.01 -0.34 -8.72
C ARG A 105 -11.22 0.19 -7.53
N LEU A 106 -9.94 -0.16 -7.45
CA LEU A 106 -9.03 0.35 -6.44
C LEU A 106 -8.91 1.88 -6.54
N ASP A 107 -8.65 2.41 -7.74
CA ASP A 107 -8.49 3.84 -7.98
C ASP A 107 -9.78 4.63 -7.71
N ALA A 108 -10.95 4.02 -7.92
CA ALA A 108 -12.24 4.64 -7.63
C ALA A 108 -12.55 4.77 -6.12
N THR A 109 -11.89 3.98 -5.27
CA THR A 109 -12.27 3.84 -3.86
C THR A 109 -11.14 4.16 -2.88
N VAL A 110 -9.89 3.94 -3.28
CA VAL A 110 -8.69 4.19 -2.49
C VAL A 110 -7.83 5.19 -3.24
N PRO A 111 -7.54 6.38 -2.69
CA PRO A 111 -6.68 7.36 -3.34
C PRO A 111 -5.31 6.78 -3.73
N PRO A 112 -4.70 7.24 -4.84
CA PRO A 112 -3.33 6.89 -5.19
C PRO A 112 -2.35 7.39 -4.13
N LEU A 113 -1.21 6.69 -3.99
CA LEU A 113 -0.15 7.11 -3.09
C LEU A 113 0.46 8.44 -3.57
N ILE A 114 0.80 9.30 -2.62
CA ILE A 114 1.48 10.58 -2.86
C ILE A 114 2.93 10.28 -3.21
N ALA A 115 3.42 10.84 -4.32
CA ALA A 115 4.83 10.75 -4.68
C ALA A 115 5.67 11.67 -3.75
N PRO A 116 6.52 11.13 -2.86
CA PRO A 116 7.30 11.98 -1.96
C PRO A 116 8.39 12.76 -2.73
N THR A 117 8.69 13.96 -2.25
CA THR A 117 9.89 14.72 -2.64
C THR A 117 11.14 14.17 -1.94
N LEU A 118 12.33 14.57 -2.40
CA LEU A 118 13.60 14.09 -1.84
C LEU A 118 13.74 14.40 -0.33
N LYS A 119 13.46 15.65 0.10
CA LYS A 119 13.36 16.00 1.54
C LYS A 119 12.32 15.19 2.32
N GLN A 120 11.16 14.89 1.73
CA GLN A 120 10.15 14.06 2.39
C GLN A 120 10.64 12.62 2.54
N CYS A 121 11.33 12.08 1.53
CA CYS A 121 11.94 10.76 1.63
C CYS A 121 12.99 10.68 2.73
N ALA A 122 13.86 11.69 2.88
CA ALA A 122 14.80 11.76 3.99
C ALA A 122 14.06 11.75 5.35
N ALA A 123 13.03 12.58 5.48
CA ALA A 123 12.23 12.64 6.71
C ALA A 123 11.51 11.32 7.01
N ILE A 124 10.90 10.66 6.02
CA ILE A 124 10.18 9.40 6.19
C ILE A 124 11.13 8.28 6.61
N LEU A 125 12.29 8.13 5.95
CA LEU A 125 13.25 7.09 6.35
C LEU A 125 13.89 7.39 7.71
N GLY A 126 14.02 8.66 8.09
CA GLY A 126 14.42 9.06 9.44
C GLY A 126 13.41 8.66 10.51
N LEU A 127 12.10 8.80 10.24
CA LEU A 127 11.05 8.32 11.14
C LEU A 127 11.08 6.80 11.27
N ALA A 128 11.20 6.08 10.15
CA ALA A 128 11.31 4.62 10.14
C ALA A 128 12.55 4.14 10.92
N TYR A 129 13.71 4.80 10.74
CA TYR A 129 14.90 4.54 11.53
C TYR A 129 14.64 4.72 13.02
N ASN A 130 14.05 5.84 13.44
CA ASN A 130 13.80 6.13 14.85
C ASN A 130 12.87 5.08 15.48
N GLU A 131 11.84 4.64 14.77
CA GLU A 131 10.93 3.60 15.24
C GLU A 131 11.65 2.26 15.44
N VAL A 132 12.34 1.78 14.40
CA VAL A 132 13.09 0.51 14.46
C VAL A 132 14.18 0.57 15.51
N HIS A 133 14.95 1.66 15.57
CA HIS A 133 16.01 1.85 16.54
C HIS A 133 15.49 1.90 17.98
N THR A 134 14.33 2.52 18.22
CA THR A 134 13.72 2.55 19.55
C THR A 134 13.28 1.14 19.99
N ARG A 135 12.79 0.32 19.06
CA ARG A 135 12.32 -1.04 19.35
C ARG A 135 13.46 -2.05 19.50
N GLU A 136 14.49 -1.93 18.68
CA GLU A 136 15.49 -2.99 18.47
C GLU A 136 16.94 -2.55 18.74
N GLY A 137 17.18 -1.27 19.02
CA GLY A 137 18.52 -0.68 19.04
C GLY A 137 19.12 -0.60 17.63
N MET A 138 20.45 -0.59 17.53
CA MET A 138 21.14 -0.53 16.23
C MET A 138 21.18 -1.90 15.54
N SER A 139 20.03 -2.37 15.09
CA SER A 139 19.91 -3.57 14.24
C SER A 139 20.40 -3.29 12.81
N THR A 140 20.59 -4.35 12.00
CA THR A 140 20.92 -4.19 10.57
C THR A 140 19.90 -3.32 9.85
N SER A 141 18.60 -3.55 10.10
CA SER A 141 17.53 -2.74 9.52
C SER A 141 17.61 -1.28 9.96
N ALA A 142 17.91 -1.00 11.23
CA ALA A 142 18.11 0.37 11.70
C ALA A 142 19.31 1.02 11.00
N GLN A 143 20.43 0.30 10.87
CA GLN A 143 21.63 0.79 10.20
C GLN A 143 21.38 1.08 8.70
N ASP A 144 20.61 0.23 8.01
CA ASP A 144 20.25 0.43 6.61
C ASP A 144 19.37 1.68 6.43
N LEU A 145 18.33 1.83 7.26
CA LEU A 145 17.45 3.00 7.24
C LEU A 145 18.20 4.30 7.52
N LYS A 146 19.12 4.28 8.50
CA LYS A 146 20.00 5.41 8.81
C LYS A 146 20.89 5.78 7.63
N THR A 147 21.46 4.78 6.96
CA THR A 147 22.29 5.00 5.76
C THR A 147 21.49 5.64 4.64
N LEU A 148 20.30 5.12 4.36
CA LEU A 148 19.42 5.66 3.31
C LEU A 148 18.97 7.09 3.62
N GLU A 149 18.59 7.38 4.87
CA GLU A 149 18.25 8.74 5.32
C GLU A 149 19.42 9.70 5.09
N SER A 150 20.64 9.31 5.49
CA SER A 150 21.83 10.13 5.31
C SER A 150 22.12 10.42 3.83
N VAL A 151 21.94 9.44 2.95
CA VAL A 151 22.14 9.60 1.50
C VAL A 151 21.14 10.60 0.93
N LEU A 152 19.86 10.47 1.27
CA LEU A 152 18.80 11.36 0.80
C LEU A 152 18.98 12.79 1.33
N SER A 153 19.35 12.93 2.60
CA SER A 153 19.68 14.21 3.24
C SER A 153 20.86 14.90 2.55
N SER A 154 21.92 14.16 2.19
CA SER A 154 23.07 14.72 1.44
C SER A 154 22.63 15.23 0.07
N ARG A 155 21.85 14.43 -0.66
CA ARG A 155 21.38 14.81 -2.00
C ARG A 155 20.48 16.04 -1.99
N GLU A 156 19.61 16.18 -0.99
CA GLU A 156 18.78 17.39 -0.85
C GLU A 156 19.65 18.61 -0.54
N ARG A 157 20.65 18.47 0.34
CA ARG A 157 21.61 19.55 0.61
C ARG A 157 22.36 19.96 -0.66
N GLU A 158 22.86 19.00 -1.42
CA GLU A 158 23.55 19.25 -2.70
C GLU A 158 22.62 19.96 -3.69
N ALA A 159 21.36 19.54 -3.80
CA ALA A 159 20.38 20.17 -4.67
C ALA A 159 20.08 21.64 -4.29
N ILE A 160 19.96 21.92 -2.98
CA ILE A 160 19.74 23.28 -2.47
C ILE A 160 20.94 24.17 -2.74
N ILE A 161 22.15 23.67 -2.49
CA ILE A 161 23.40 24.40 -2.75
C ILE A 161 23.57 24.66 -4.26
N ALA A 162 23.30 23.66 -5.09
CA ALA A 162 23.34 23.81 -6.55
C ALA A 162 22.33 24.83 -7.08
N ALA A 163 21.20 25.01 -6.38
CA ALA A 163 20.21 26.05 -6.66
C ALA A 163 20.59 27.45 -6.10
N GLY A 164 21.78 27.60 -5.52
CA GLY A 164 22.28 28.86 -4.97
C GLY A 164 21.92 29.11 -3.49
N GLY A 165 21.34 28.12 -2.81
CA GLY A 165 21.09 28.18 -1.36
C GLY A 165 22.36 27.94 -0.53
N SER A 166 22.29 28.29 0.75
CA SER A 166 23.36 28.02 1.72
C SER A 166 23.23 26.65 2.39
N GLY A 167 24.29 26.23 3.09
CA GLY A 167 24.23 25.04 3.96
C GLY A 167 23.16 25.17 5.04
N ASP A 168 23.01 26.36 5.63
CA ASP A 168 22.00 26.64 6.66
C ASP A 168 20.57 26.57 6.08
N ASP A 169 20.37 27.00 4.83
CA ASP A 169 19.09 26.84 4.13
C ASP A 169 18.72 25.36 3.98
N ALA A 170 19.71 24.53 3.63
CA ALA A 170 19.51 23.09 3.50
C ALA A 170 19.17 22.43 4.85
N ASP A 171 19.90 22.79 5.92
CA ASP A 171 19.64 22.28 7.26
C ASP A 171 18.24 22.63 7.75
N ARG A 172 17.85 23.89 7.57
CA ARG A 172 16.49 24.36 7.90
C ARG A 172 15.43 23.62 7.09
N THR A 173 15.64 23.43 5.79
CA THR A 173 14.68 22.73 4.92
C THR A 173 14.49 21.28 5.36
N LEU A 174 15.58 20.57 5.67
CA LEU A 174 15.53 19.19 6.16
C LEU A 174 14.88 19.10 7.55
N ALA A 175 15.16 20.04 8.46
CA ALA A 175 14.52 20.10 9.76
C ALA A 175 12.99 20.30 9.65
N GLN A 176 12.55 21.25 8.83
CA GLN A 176 11.12 21.51 8.57
C GLN A 176 10.44 20.29 7.96
N ALA A 177 11.10 19.58 7.03
CA ALA A 177 10.54 18.36 6.45
C ALA A 177 10.37 17.25 7.50
N ARG A 178 11.34 17.08 8.41
CA ARG A 178 11.24 16.10 9.51
C ARG A 178 10.09 16.45 10.46
N GLU A 179 9.96 17.71 10.85
CA GLU A 179 8.87 18.18 11.71
C GLU A 179 7.49 17.98 11.05
N ALA A 180 7.36 18.37 9.78
CA ALA A 180 6.13 18.19 9.02
C ALA A 180 5.73 16.72 8.89
N MET A 181 6.69 15.84 8.60
CA MET A 181 6.40 14.41 8.49
C MET A 181 6.10 13.77 9.85
N ALA A 182 6.74 14.21 10.93
CA ALA A 182 6.42 13.74 12.28
C ALA A 182 4.99 14.16 12.68
N ALA A 183 4.59 15.39 12.37
CA ALA A 183 3.24 15.86 12.59
C ALA A 183 2.21 15.07 11.78
N GLU A 184 2.52 14.77 10.51
CA GLU A 184 1.66 13.93 9.67
C GLU A 184 1.58 12.49 10.18
N ALA A 185 2.68 11.88 10.61
CA ALA A 185 2.68 10.54 11.18
C ALA A 185 1.79 10.43 12.44
N ALA A 186 1.66 11.53 13.19
CA ALA A 186 0.82 11.62 14.38
C ALA A 186 -0.65 12.00 14.12
N ASP A 187 -1.04 12.30 12.86
CA ASP A 187 -2.36 12.88 12.55
C ASP A 187 -3.53 11.90 12.58
N GLY A 188 -3.26 10.59 12.65
CA GLY A 188 -4.27 9.53 12.65
C GLY A 188 -4.98 9.34 11.30
N LYS A 189 -4.51 9.97 10.23
CA LYS A 189 -5.10 9.93 8.88
C LYS A 189 -4.31 9.06 7.90
N GLY A 190 -3.47 8.15 8.42
CA GLY A 190 -2.64 7.24 7.61
C GLY A 190 -1.16 7.62 7.54
N GLY A 191 -0.74 8.77 8.10
CA GLY A 191 0.68 9.10 8.27
C GLY A 191 1.54 8.89 7.02
N VAL A 192 2.67 8.18 7.18
CA VAL A 192 3.61 7.87 6.10
C VAL A 192 3.07 6.86 5.08
N ASP A 193 2.03 6.09 5.41
CA ASP A 193 1.45 5.07 4.51
C ASP A 193 0.77 5.69 3.28
N LYS A 194 0.47 6.99 3.33
CA LYS A 194 -0.06 7.73 2.17
C LYS A 194 0.98 7.92 1.06
N TYR A 195 2.26 7.72 1.34
CA TYR A 195 3.34 8.00 0.41
C TYR A 195 3.84 6.76 -0.31
N ASP A 196 4.23 6.93 -1.57
CA ASP A 196 4.93 5.91 -2.34
C ASP A 196 6.40 5.82 -1.89
N ILE A 197 6.64 5.02 -0.84
CA ILE A 197 7.98 4.85 -0.26
C ILE A 197 8.96 4.18 -1.25
N ALA A 198 8.45 3.45 -2.25
CA ALA A 198 9.30 2.87 -3.30
C ALA A 198 10.13 3.95 -4.01
N ARG A 199 9.56 5.15 -4.18
CA ARG A 199 10.24 6.32 -4.75
C ARG A 199 11.45 6.77 -3.92
N CYS A 200 11.41 6.61 -2.60
CA CYS A 200 12.54 6.95 -1.75
C CYS A 200 13.75 6.07 -2.00
N TYR A 201 13.54 4.77 -2.23
CA TYR A 201 14.61 3.87 -2.63
C TYR A 201 15.14 4.18 -4.03
N LEU A 202 14.28 4.61 -4.96
CA LEU A 202 14.73 5.11 -6.28
C LEU A 202 15.64 6.33 -6.12
N PHE A 203 15.26 7.28 -5.26
CA PHE A 203 16.10 8.45 -4.95
C PHE A 203 17.38 8.12 -4.19
N ALA A 204 17.49 6.96 -3.55
CA ALA A 204 18.68 6.53 -2.83
C ALA A 204 19.64 5.67 -3.69
N LYS A 205 19.19 5.18 -4.85
CA LYS A 205 20.03 4.37 -5.77
C LYS A 205 21.37 5.08 -6.03
N PRO A 206 22.50 4.35 -6.06
CA PRO A 206 23.78 4.92 -6.42
C PRO A 206 23.68 5.65 -7.76
N GLN A 207 24.26 6.85 -7.85
CA GLN A 207 24.43 7.48 -9.16
C GLN A 207 25.42 6.64 -9.96
N GLU A 208 25.17 6.44 -11.25
CA GLU A 208 26.17 5.80 -12.11
C GLU A 208 27.47 6.59 -12.00
N LYS A 209 28.59 5.88 -11.80
CA LYS A 209 29.90 6.53 -11.79
C LYS A 209 30.12 7.12 -13.19
N SER A 210 30.04 8.44 -13.28
CA SER A 210 30.67 9.19 -14.35
C SER A 210 32.17 8.94 -14.24
N HIS A 211 32.67 7.93 -14.96
CA HIS A 211 34.10 7.78 -15.21
C HIS A 211 34.52 8.92 -16.14
N TYR A 212 34.94 10.04 -15.55
CA TYR A 212 35.71 11.09 -16.22
C TYR A 212 36.82 11.57 -15.29
#